data_AF-A0A7L5C7B8-F1
#
_entry.id   AF-A0A7L5C7B8-F1
#
_cell.length_a   1.000
_cell.length_b   1.000
_cell.length_c   1.000
_cell.angle_alpha   90.00
_cell.angle_beta   90.00
_cell.angle_gamma   90.00
#
_symmetry.space_group_name_H-M   'P 1'
#
loop_
_entity.id
_entity.type
_entity.pdbx_description
1 polymer ?
#
loop_
_entity_poly.entity_id
_entity_poly.type
_entity_poly.pdbx_seq_one_letter_code
_entity_poly.pdbx_strand_id
1 'polypeptide(L)'
;MEQVSRYVSNRNNAFTVNVNSLQNSQSTSPEFAMEPKMLLGSSFAIKIAGQPVTLTKFAAMYPGGATEANTDIVATLENLYVASATLGTTSCNSITFAVTKASLDAIANAYSQAAGNREMVTVEATIATDSLVTGQFYFQPATGTTAGNWGDILTFQDAVTFTSTSEPSIEEIGGGNSSSNAIGLITFNNIRASNNFNVSITASNIDSNAKFVSNIMANNSAAGA
;
A
#
# COMPACT_ATOMS: atom_id res chain seq x y z
N MET A 1 16.01 -12.27 5.15
CA MET A 1 16.24 -10.91 4.60
C MET A 1 16.35 -10.89 3.08
N GLU A 2 17.03 -11.84 2.43
CA GLU A 2 17.18 -11.84 0.96
C GLU A 2 15.84 -11.90 0.20
N GLN A 3 14.90 -12.77 0.61
CA GLN A 3 13.56 -12.85 0.01
C GLN A 3 12.80 -11.50 0.09
N VAL A 4 12.87 -10.83 1.24
CA VAL A 4 12.22 -9.53 1.45
C VAL A 4 12.84 -8.43 0.59
N SER A 5 14.17 -8.46 0.41
CA SER A 5 14.89 -7.42 -0.33
C SER A 5 14.51 -7.29 -1.81
N ARG A 6 13.78 -8.28 -2.36
CA ARG A 6 13.23 -8.25 -3.71
C ARG A 6 12.02 -7.30 -3.84
N TYR A 7 11.30 -7.08 -2.75
CA TYR A 7 10.04 -6.34 -2.73
C TYR A 7 10.12 -5.09 -1.85
N VAL A 8 10.89 -5.16 -0.75
CA VAL A 8 11.05 -4.07 0.20
C VAL A 8 12.54 -3.76 0.35
N SER A 9 12.91 -2.51 0.12
CA SER A 9 14.28 -2.04 0.31
C SER A 9 14.28 -0.74 1.10
N ASN A 10 15.18 -0.63 2.06
CA ASN A 10 15.52 0.62 2.73
C ASN A 10 17.03 0.85 2.54
N ARG A 11 17.41 1.42 1.39
CA ARG A 11 18.81 1.58 0.96
C ARG A 11 18.94 2.84 0.12
N ASN A 12 20.16 3.36 0.00
CA ASN A 12 20.48 4.49 -0.89
C ASN A 12 19.59 5.73 -0.64
N ASN A 13 19.31 6.02 0.64
CA ASN A 13 18.42 7.11 1.05
C ASN A 13 17.03 7.01 0.42
N ALA A 14 16.49 5.80 0.26
CA ALA A 14 15.12 5.59 -0.16
C ALA A 14 14.53 4.33 0.48
N PHE A 15 13.26 4.45 0.84
CA PHE A 15 12.41 3.33 1.19
C PHE A 15 11.52 3.00 -0.01
N THR A 16 11.56 1.74 -0.43
CA THR A 16 10.82 1.26 -1.59
C THR A 16 10.04 -0.01 -1.26
N VAL A 17 8.79 -0.05 -1.69
CA VAL A 17 7.94 -1.24 -1.75
C VAL A 17 7.51 -1.41 -3.19
N ASN A 18 7.66 -2.60 -3.74
CA ASN A 18 7.16 -2.97 -5.05
C ASN A 18 6.67 -4.40 -5.00
N VAL A 19 5.36 -4.57 -5.11
CA VAL A 19 4.66 -5.86 -5.06
C VAL A 19 3.55 -5.87 -6.10
N ASN A 20 3.19 -7.06 -6.59
CA ASN A 20 2.02 -7.27 -7.44
C ASN A 20 0.85 -7.80 -6.60
N SER A 21 0.52 -7.08 -5.53
CA SER A 21 -0.41 -7.54 -4.49
C SER A 21 -1.80 -7.82 -5.08
N LEU A 22 -2.29 -6.98 -5.96
CA LEU A 22 -3.58 -7.18 -6.63
C LEU A 22 -3.62 -8.53 -7.35
N GLN A 23 -2.67 -8.79 -8.23
CA GLN A 23 -2.62 -10.03 -9.01
C GLN A 23 -2.52 -11.26 -8.10
N ASN A 24 -1.66 -11.18 -7.09
CA ASN A 24 -1.40 -12.30 -6.18
C ASN A 24 -2.60 -12.64 -5.29
N SER A 25 -3.43 -11.65 -4.97
CA SER A 25 -4.57 -11.80 -4.06
C SER A 25 -5.87 -12.23 -4.73
N GLN A 26 -5.94 -12.23 -6.06
CA GLN A 26 -7.08 -12.78 -6.81
C GLN A 26 -7.03 -14.31 -6.95
N SER A 27 -5.89 -14.93 -6.67
CA SER A 27 -5.66 -16.36 -6.86
C SER A 27 -5.69 -17.13 -5.53
N THR A 28 -6.28 -18.32 -5.56
CA THR A 28 -6.21 -19.32 -4.47
C THR A 28 -5.08 -20.33 -4.65
N SER A 29 -4.31 -20.22 -5.75
CA SER A 29 -3.24 -21.16 -6.06
C SER A 29 -2.12 -21.10 -4.99
N PRO A 30 -1.59 -22.26 -4.56
CA PRO A 30 -0.51 -22.32 -3.56
C PRO A 30 0.79 -21.65 -4.04
N GLU A 31 1.04 -21.59 -5.36
CA GLU A 31 2.20 -20.90 -5.92
C GLU A 31 2.09 -19.38 -5.71
N PHE A 32 0.92 -18.81 -6.02
CA PHE A 32 0.63 -17.38 -5.82
C PHE A 32 0.43 -17.02 -4.35
N ALA A 33 0.09 -17.99 -3.49
CA ALA A 33 0.05 -17.77 -2.05
C ALA A 33 1.44 -17.40 -1.50
N MET A 34 2.53 -17.85 -2.13
CA MET A 34 3.89 -17.57 -1.67
C MET A 34 4.39 -16.17 -2.05
N GLU A 35 3.79 -15.54 -3.05
CA GLU A 35 4.11 -14.16 -3.42
C GLU A 35 3.51 -13.16 -2.41
N PRO A 36 4.19 -12.03 -2.12
CA PRO A 36 3.72 -11.09 -1.11
C PRO A 36 2.43 -10.39 -1.53
N LYS A 37 1.59 -10.16 -0.52
CA LYS A 37 0.35 -9.41 -0.62
C LYS A 37 0.37 -8.28 0.41
N MET A 38 -0.23 -7.16 0.05
CA MET A 38 -0.30 -5.94 0.86
C MET A 38 -1.74 -5.42 0.81
N LEU A 39 -2.65 -6.20 1.39
CA LEU A 39 -4.09 -5.94 1.43
C LEU A 39 -4.41 -4.93 2.52
N LEU A 40 -5.18 -3.90 2.16
CA LEU A 40 -5.61 -2.81 3.03
C LEU A 40 -7.11 -2.96 3.35
N GLY A 41 -7.42 -3.16 4.63
CA GLY A 41 -8.78 -3.25 5.17
C GLY A 41 -9.42 -1.88 5.45
N SER A 42 -10.57 -1.90 6.14
CA SER A 42 -11.45 -0.73 6.29
C SER A 42 -10.84 0.48 7.01
N SER A 43 -9.75 0.31 7.77
CA SER A 43 -9.05 1.44 8.42
C SER A 43 -8.21 2.28 7.44
N PHE A 44 -7.99 1.81 6.21
CA PHE A 44 -7.37 2.62 5.14
C PHE A 44 -8.35 3.67 4.62
N ALA A 45 -7.88 4.90 4.45
CA ALA A 45 -8.73 6.02 4.05
C ALA A 45 -8.07 6.93 3.01
N ILE A 46 -8.89 7.45 2.10
CA ILE A 46 -8.50 8.51 1.16
C ILE A 46 -9.37 9.73 1.41
N LYS A 47 -8.77 10.92 1.42
CA LYS A 47 -9.45 12.21 1.42
C LYS A 47 -9.06 13.04 0.22
N ILE A 48 -10.02 13.80 -0.30
CA ILE A 48 -9.81 14.79 -1.37
C ILE A 48 -10.34 16.13 -0.88
N ALA A 49 -9.51 17.16 -0.94
CA ALA A 49 -9.81 18.49 -0.42
C ALA A 49 -10.33 18.46 1.03
N GLY A 50 -9.79 17.55 1.86
CA GLY A 50 -10.19 17.33 3.25
C GLY A 50 -11.49 16.52 3.43
N GLN A 51 -12.19 16.16 2.36
CA GLN A 51 -13.41 15.36 2.42
C GLN A 51 -13.09 13.86 2.24
N PRO A 52 -13.61 12.97 3.10
CA PRO A 52 -13.39 11.54 2.96
C PRO A 52 -14.08 10.98 1.72
N VAL A 53 -13.41 10.08 1.03
CA VAL A 53 -13.97 9.31 -0.08
C VAL A 53 -14.41 7.94 0.44
N THR A 54 -15.64 7.54 0.12
CA THR A 54 -16.13 6.19 0.48
C THR A 54 -15.49 5.17 -0.46
N LEU A 55 -14.73 4.23 0.10
CA LEU A 55 -14.10 3.15 -0.65
C LEU A 55 -15.00 1.91 -0.66
N THR A 56 -15.20 1.35 -1.84
CA THR A 56 -15.93 0.11 -2.05
C THR A 56 -14.99 -1.08 -1.91
N LYS A 57 -15.39 -2.04 -1.09
CA LYS A 57 -14.66 -3.29 -0.82
C LYS A 57 -14.55 -4.17 -2.06
N PHE A 58 -13.46 -4.90 -2.17
CA PHE A 58 -13.33 -6.01 -3.12
C PHE A 58 -14.25 -7.17 -2.72
N ALA A 59 -14.81 -7.85 -3.70
CA ALA A 59 -15.71 -8.98 -3.46
C ALA A 59 -15.00 -10.19 -2.83
N ALA A 60 -13.77 -10.48 -3.27
CA ALA A 60 -12.96 -11.57 -2.76
C ALA A 60 -11.47 -11.27 -2.96
N MET A 61 -10.71 -11.21 -1.86
CA MET A 61 -9.25 -11.09 -1.88
C MET A 61 -8.67 -12.12 -0.92
N TYR A 62 -7.76 -12.96 -1.38
CA TYR A 62 -7.18 -14.04 -0.59
C TYR A 62 -5.87 -13.58 0.06
N PRO A 63 -5.77 -13.52 1.39
CA PRO A 63 -4.51 -13.30 2.09
C PRO A 63 -3.50 -14.44 1.85
N GLY A 64 -2.29 -14.32 2.43
CA GLY A 64 -1.29 -15.39 2.38
C GLY A 64 -1.78 -16.63 3.12
N GLY A 65 -1.64 -17.80 2.49
CA GLY A 65 -1.96 -19.10 3.10
C GLY A 65 -3.43 -19.37 3.42
N ALA A 66 -4.32 -18.40 3.16
CA ALA A 66 -5.74 -18.51 3.43
C ALA A 66 -6.46 -19.24 2.29
N THR A 67 -7.34 -20.17 2.65
CA THR A 67 -8.26 -20.84 1.73
C THR A 67 -9.58 -20.09 1.56
N GLU A 68 -9.83 -19.09 2.40
CA GLU A 68 -11.03 -18.26 2.38
C GLU A 68 -10.68 -16.81 2.02
N ALA A 69 -11.60 -16.16 1.31
CA ALA A 69 -11.43 -14.76 0.91
C ALA A 69 -11.71 -13.81 2.09
N ASN A 70 -10.90 -12.77 2.21
CA ASN A 70 -11.18 -11.62 3.03
C ASN A 70 -12.03 -10.61 2.23
N THR A 71 -13.18 -10.23 2.80
CA THR A 71 -14.15 -9.32 2.18
C THR A 71 -14.10 -7.91 2.77
N ASP A 72 -13.19 -7.64 3.71
CA ASP A 72 -12.99 -6.31 4.31
C ASP A 72 -12.00 -5.43 3.52
N ILE A 73 -11.40 -5.96 2.46
CA ILE A 73 -10.34 -5.28 1.72
C ILE A 73 -10.92 -4.18 0.84
N VAL A 74 -10.40 -2.96 0.97
CA VAL A 74 -10.81 -1.78 0.17
C VAL A 74 -9.76 -1.33 -0.84
N ALA A 75 -8.50 -1.69 -0.62
CA ALA A 75 -7.38 -1.34 -1.49
C ALA A 75 -6.25 -2.38 -1.37
N THR A 76 -5.31 -2.33 -2.29
CA THR A 76 -4.02 -3.02 -2.18
C THR A 76 -2.90 -2.02 -2.40
N LEU A 77 -1.80 -2.13 -1.64
CA LEU A 77 -0.60 -1.33 -1.87
C LEU A 77 0.29 -2.05 -2.89
N GLU A 78 0.51 -1.42 -4.04
CA GLU A 78 1.32 -2.01 -5.13
C GLU A 78 2.72 -1.42 -5.15
N ASN A 79 2.83 -0.10 -4.95
CA ASN A 79 4.11 0.60 -4.94
C ASN A 79 4.14 1.67 -3.86
N LEU A 80 5.28 1.81 -3.21
CA LEU A 80 5.61 2.95 -2.36
C LEU A 80 7.06 3.31 -2.57
N TYR A 81 7.32 4.55 -2.97
CA TYR A 81 8.66 5.11 -3.04
C TYR A 81 8.72 6.37 -2.19
N VAL A 82 9.53 6.35 -1.15
CA VAL A 82 9.79 7.49 -0.27
C VAL A 82 11.29 7.69 -0.21
N ALA A 83 11.80 8.75 -0.84
CA ALA A 83 13.18 9.15 -0.61
C ALA A 83 13.33 9.58 0.85
N SER A 84 14.40 9.11 1.47
CA SER A 84 14.81 9.55 2.80
C SER A 84 15.25 11.01 2.75
N ALA A 85 14.98 11.74 3.83
CA ALA A 85 15.25 13.18 3.96
C ALA A 85 16.77 13.51 4.01
N THR A 86 17.50 13.30 2.92
CA THR A 86 18.76 14.01 2.67
C THR A 86 18.43 15.36 2.04
N LEU A 87 18.37 16.37 2.90
CA LEU A 87 18.20 17.81 2.68
C LEU A 87 18.29 18.29 1.22
N GLY A 88 17.20 18.91 0.73
CA GLY A 88 17.26 19.91 -0.35
C GLY A 88 16.82 19.47 -1.75
N THR A 89 16.42 18.22 -1.98
CA THR A 89 15.86 17.79 -3.27
C THR A 89 14.36 17.52 -3.16
N THR A 90 13.59 18.08 -4.10
CA THR A 90 12.23 17.62 -4.41
C THR A 90 12.35 16.20 -4.96
N SER A 91 12.23 15.22 -4.07
CA SER A 91 12.22 13.81 -4.46
C SER A 91 10.86 13.44 -5.04
N CYS A 92 10.86 12.68 -6.14
CA CYS A 92 9.65 12.14 -6.78
C CYS A 92 9.08 10.98 -5.94
N ASN A 93 8.62 11.27 -4.72
CA ASN A 93 7.95 10.29 -3.88
C ASN A 93 6.62 9.90 -4.51
N SER A 94 6.27 8.63 -4.48
CA SER A 94 5.00 8.14 -5.02
C SER A 94 4.44 6.99 -4.23
N ILE A 95 3.14 6.80 -4.32
CA ILE A 95 2.44 5.65 -3.77
C ILE A 95 1.33 5.26 -4.76
N THR A 96 1.22 3.96 -5.01
CA THR A 96 0.24 3.40 -5.94
C THR A 96 -0.61 2.37 -5.22
N PHE A 97 -1.91 2.53 -5.34
CA PHE A 97 -2.91 1.62 -4.83
C PHE A 97 -3.74 1.03 -5.96
N ALA A 98 -4.11 -0.25 -5.87
CA ALA A 98 -5.22 -0.78 -6.66
C ALA A 98 -6.51 -0.71 -5.85
N VAL A 99 -7.61 -0.33 -6.51
CA VAL A 99 -8.94 -0.21 -5.92
C VAL A 99 -10.01 -0.72 -6.89
N THR A 100 -11.20 -1.01 -6.38
CA THR A 100 -12.35 -1.34 -7.23
C THR A 100 -12.71 -0.17 -8.15
N LYS A 101 -13.34 -0.44 -9.31
CA LYS A 101 -13.81 0.61 -10.22
C LYS A 101 -14.74 1.63 -9.55
N ALA A 102 -15.61 1.18 -8.65
CA ALA A 102 -16.49 2.07 -7.90
C ALA A 102 -15.71 3.07 -7.04
N SER A 103 -14.66 2.62 -6.34
CA SER A 103 -13.74 3.50 -5.62
C SER A 103 -12.97 4.42 -6.57
N LEU A 104 -12.50 3.90 -7.70
CA LEU A 104 -11.79 4.67 -8.73
C LEU A 104 -12.63 5.86 -9.20
N ASP A 105 -13.89 5.60 -9.54
CA ASP A 105 -14.86 6.61 -10.00
C ASP A 105 -15.19 7.61 -8.90
N ALA A 106 -15.37 7.14 -7.66
CA ALA A 106 -15.62 8.02 -6.52
C ALA A 106 -14.45 9.00 -6.29
N ILE A 107 -13.21 8.51 -6.40
CA ILE A 107 -11.99 9.32 -6.26
C ILE A 107 -11.87 10.32 -7.42
N ALA A 108 -12.03 9.86 -8.67
CA ALA A 108 -11.96 10.73 -9.85
C ALA A 108 -13.03 11.84 -9.80
N ASN A 109 -14.27 11.49 -9.45
CA ASN A 109 -15.37 12.46 -9.33
C ASN A 109 -15.13 13.47 -8.20
N ALA A 110 -14.70 13.01 -7.03
CA ALA A 110 -14.40 13.90 -5.90
C ALA A 110 -13.25 14.86 -6.24
N TYR A 111 -12.21 14.38 -6.94
CA TYR A 111 -11.10 15.23 -7.40
C TYR A 111 -11.58 16.28 -8.40
N SER A 112 -12.31 15.86 -9.45
CA SER A 112 -12.83 16.76 -10.48
C SER A 112 -13.73 17.86 -9.89
N GLN A 113 -14.63 17.51 -8.95
CA GLN A 113 -15.48 18.49 -8.26
C GLN A 113 -14.67 19.48 -7.41
N ALA A 114 -13.61 19.03 -6.74
CA ALA A 114 -12.73 19.90 -5.97
C ALA A 114 -11.87 20.81 -6.86
N ALA A 115 -11.39 20.29 -7.98
CA ALA A 115 -10.53 21.00 -8.94
C ALA A 115 -11.27 22.11 -9.69
N GLY A 116 -12.56 21.91 -10.01
CA GLY A 116 -13.37 22.90 -10.72
C GLY A 116 -13.47 24.28 -10.03
N ASN A 117 -13.01 24.40 -8.78
CA ASN A 117 -13.03 25.63 -7.99
C ASN A 117 -11.64 26.06 -7.46
N ARG A 118 -10.54 25.36 -7.77
CA ARG A 118 -9.23 25.57 -7.14
C ARG A 118 -8.06 25.28 -8.08
N GLU A 119 -6.99 26.07 -7.96
CA GLU A 119 -5.73 25.82 -8.67
C GLU A 119 -4.97 24.60 -8.13
N MET A 120 -5.17 24.22 -6.86
CA MET A 120 -4.55 23.07 -6.22
C MET A 120 -5.55 22.30 -5.36
N VAL A 121 -5.57 20.97 -5.52
CA VAL A 121 -6.38 20.05 -4.72
C VAL A 121 -5.47 19.16 -3.91
N THR A 122 -5.64 19.19 -2.59
CA THR A 122 -4.95 18.28 -1.69
C THR A 122 -5.60 16.90 -1.73
N VAL A 123 -4.80 15.85 -1.87
CA VAL A 123 -5.21 14.45 -1.76
C VAL A 123 -4.41 13.82 -0.63
N GLU A 124 -5.08 13.06 0.23
CA GLU A 124 -4.46 12.41 1.39
C GLU A 124 -4.80 10.92 1.39
N ALA A 125 -3.80 10.07 1.61
CA ALA A 125 -3.96 8.64 1.82
C ALA A 125 -3.44 8.27 3.20
N THR A 126 -4.29 7.72 4.07
CA THR A 126 -3.91 7.34 5.43
C THR A 126 -3.84 5.83 5.56
N ILE A 127 -2.67 5.33 5.96
CA ILE A 127 -2.45 3.95 6.35
C ILE A 127 -2.35 3.93 7.87
N ALA A 128 -3.39 3.45 8.53
CA ALA A 128 -3.39 3.20 9.97
C ALA A 128 -2.62 1.92 10.30
N THR A 129 -2.25 1.75 11.57
CA THR A 129 -1.44 0.61 12.04
C THR A 129 -2.16 -0.74 11.86
N ASP A 130 -3.49 -0.70 11.82
CA ASP A 130 -4.38 -1.84 11.63
C ASP A 130 -4.95 -1.92 10.20
N SER A 131 -4.53 -1.03 9.28
CA SER A 131 -4.99 -1.06 7.89
C SER A 131 -4.53 -2.31 7.14
N LEU A 132 -3.33 -2.84 7.45
CA LEU A 132 -2.79 -4.00 6.75
C LEU A 132 -3.27 -5.30 7.38
N VAL A 133 -3.75 -6.22 6.56
CA VAL A 133 -4.04 -7.60 7.00
C VAL A 133 -2.75 -8.30 7.45
N THR A 134 -2.86 -9.25 8.36
CA THR A 134 -1.71 -10.05 8.84
C THR A 134 -1.59 -11.39 8.10
N GLY A 135 -0.39 -11.97 8.08
CA GLY A 135 -0.11 -13.28 7.49
C GLY A 135 -0.06 -13.26 5.97
N GLN A 136 0.40 -12.16 5.37
CA GLN A 136 0.28 -11.94 3.92
C GLN A 136 1.48 -12.42 3.09
N PHE A 137 2.51 -13.02 3.69
CA PHE A 137 3.69 -13.51 2.98
C PHE A 137 4.26 -14.81 3.58
N TYR A 138 4.68 -15.75 2.72
CA TYR A 138 5.27 -17.01 3.13
C TYR A 138 6.80 -16.92 3.20
N PHE A 139 7.36 -17.06 4.40
CA PHE A 139 8.80 -17.06 4.59
C PHE A 139 9.35 -18.48 4.50
N GLN A 140 10.06 -18.76 3.41
CA GLN A 140 10.71 -20.04 3.20
C GLN A 140 12.06 -20.10 3.95
N PRO A 141 12.40 -21.22 4.63
CA PRO A 141 13.70 -21.37 5.24
C PRO A 141 14.79 -21.48 4.17
N ALA A 142 15.98 -20.95 4.48
CA ALA A 142 17.10 -20.88 3.53
C ALA A 142 17.65 -22.27 3.15
N THR A 143 17.61 -23.23 4.08
CA THR A 143 18.06 -24.61 3.89
C THR A 143 17.25 -25.56 4.77
N GLY A 144 17.05 -26.79 4.30
CA GLY A 144 16.46 -27.88 5.08
C GLY A 144 15.08 -28.35 4.58
N THR A 145 14.55 -29.36 5.27
CA THR A 145 13.22 -29.96 5.03
C THR A 145 12.12 -29.32 5.88
N THR A 146 12.47 -28.28 6.66
CA THR A 146 11.53 -27.59 7.55
C THR A 146 10.49 -26.83 6.74
N ALA A 147 9.23 -26.87 7.16
CA ALA A 147 8.19 -26.04 6.56
C ALA A 147 8.45 -24.55 6.87
N GLY A 148 8.18 -23.68 5.91
CA GLY A 148 8.18 -22.23 6.11
C GLY A 148 6.99 -21.74 6.94
N ASN A 149 7.04 -20.47 7.33
CA ASN A 149 6.05 -19.83 8.20
C ASN A 149 5.41 -18.62 7.51
N TRP A 150 4.14 -18.36 7.84
CA TRP A 150 3.46 -17.14 7.43
C TRP A 150 3.83 -15.97 8.34
N GLY A 151 4.02 -14.82 7.71
CA GLY A 151 4.29 -13.57 8.39
C GLY A 151 3.88 -12.39 7.51
N ASP A 152 4.47 -11.23 7.79
CA ASP A 152 4.16 -9.98 7.13
C ASP A 152 5.42 -9.33 6.56
N ILE A 153 5.44 -9.13 5.24
CA ILE A 153 6.59 -8.52 4.56
C ILE A 153 6.74 -7.03 4.90
N LEU A 154 5.65 -6.37 5.29
CA LEU A 154 5.66 -4.99 5.73
C LEU A 154 4.41 -4.69 6.57
N THR A 155 4.60 -4.03 7.70
CA THR A 155 3.52 -3.42 8.50
C THR A 155 3.93 -2.02 8.95
N PHE A 156 2.98 -1.08 8.98
CA PHE A 156 3.20 0.25 9.54
C PHE A 156 3.01 0.19 11.06
N GLN A 157 4.04 0.59 11.81
CA GLN A 157 3.99 0.61 13.27
C GLN A 157 3.43 1.93 13.81
N ASP A 158 3.51 2.97 13.00
CA ASP A 158 2.89 4.28 13.23
C ASP A 158 1.85 4.52 12.13
N ALA A 159 0.75 5.19 12.45
CA ALA A 159 -0.16 5.66 11.41
C ALA A 159 0.53 6.75 10.57
N VAL A 160 0.36 6.69 9.25
CA VAL A 160 0.98 7.64 8.32
C VAL A 160 -0.05 8.16 7.34
N THR A 161 -0.09 9.48 7.18
CA THR A 161 -0.83 10.14 6.11
C THR A 161 0.15 10.61 5.05
N PHE A 162 -0.07 10.18 3.82
CA PHE A 162 0.65 10.64 2.64
C PHE A 162 -0.18 11.71 1.93
N THR A 163 0.36 12.91 1.82
CA THR A 163 -0.32 14.06 1.21
C THR A 163 0.31 14.39 -0.14
N SER A 164 -0.51 14.55 -1.17
CA SER A 164 -0.13 15.10 -2.47
C SER A 164 -0.95 16.35 -2.79
N THR A 165 -0.35 17.27 -3.54
CA THR A 165 -1.06 18.38 -4.20
C THR A 165 -0.94 18.31 -5.72
N SER A 166 -0.37 17.23 -6.24
CA SER A 166 -0.31 16.95 -7.67
C SER A 166 -1.57 16.20 -8.10
N GLU A 167 -1.95 16.36 -9.36
CA GLU A 167 -3.04 15.59 -9.94
C GLU A 167 -2.73 14.08 -9.83
N PRO A 168 -3.66 13.28 -9.29
CA PRO A 168 -3.47 11.84 -9.21
C PRO A 168 -3.49 11.23 -10.62
N SER A 169 -2.60 10.29 -10.87
CA SER A 169 -2.72 9.44 -12.07
C SER A 169 -3.73 8.34 -11.77
N ILE A 170 -4.77 8.26 -12.59
CA ILE A 170 -5.87 7.32 -12.46
C ILE A 170 -5.90 6.49 -13.74
N GLU A 171 -5.73 5.18 -13.60
CA GLU A 171 -5.72 4.23 -14.72
C GLU A 171 -6.73 3.12 -14.45
N GLU A 172 -7.62 2.87 -15.40
CA GLU A 172 -8.48 1.69 -15.36
C GLU A 172 -7.73 0.47 -15.92
N ILE A 173 -7.61 -0.58 -15.11
CA ILE A 173 -6.96 -1.83 -15.49
C ILE A 173 -8.01 -2.95 -15.48
N GLY A 174 -8.34 -3.47 -16.66
CA GLY A 174 -9.33 -4.57 -16.81
C GLY A 174 -10.61 -4.23 -17.58
N GLY A 175 -10.62 -3.17 -18.39
CA GLY A 175 -11.74 -2.79 -19.24
C GLY A 175 -11.83 -3.57 -20.56
N GLY A 176 -12.17 -4.86 -20.50
CA GLY A 176 -12.56 -5.64 -21.67
C GLY A 176 -14.03 -6.04 -21.59
N ASN A 177 -14.93 -5.13 -21.97
CA ASN A 177 -16.39 -5.29 -22.07
C ASN A 177 -17.09 -5.93 -20.84
N SER A 178 -17.74 -5.07 -20.04
CA SER A 178 -18.91 -5.47 -19.23
C SER A 178 -18.67 -6.49 -18.10
N SER A 179 -17.62 -6.34 -17.29
CA SER A 179 -17.50 -7.15 -16.06
C SER A 179 -17.58 -6.27 -14.81
N SER A 180 -18.36 -6.73 -13.83
CA SER A 180 -18.49 -6.18 -12.48
C SER A 180 -17.20 -6.20 -11.66
N ASN A 181 -16.07 -6.55 -12.28
CA ASN A 181 -14.75 -6.75 -11.69
C ASN A 181 -13.70 -5.80 -12.26
N ALA A 182 -14.11 -4.68 -12.89
CA ALA A 182 -13.17 -3.65 -13.30
C ALA A 182 -12.43 -3.08 -12.07
N ILE A 183 -11.13 -2.85 -12.23
CA ILE A 183 -10.21 -2.39 -11.19
C ILE A 183 -9.49 -1.15 -11.74
N GLY A 184 -8.99 -0.31 -10.85
CA GLY A 184 -8.12 0.78 -11.26
C GLY A 184 -6.90 0.92 -10.38
N LEU A 185 -5.85 1.48 -10.96
CA LEU A 185 -4.67 1.96 -10.25
C LEU A 185 -4.82 3.45 -10.02
N ILE A 186 -4.43 3.86 -8.82
CA ILE A 186 -4.36 5.26 -8.43
C ILE A 186 -2.97 5.52 -7.91
N THR A 187 -2.27 6.44 -8.56
CA THR A 187 -0.94 6.87 -8.15
C THR A 187 -0.96 8.31 -7.68
N PHE A 188 -0.54 8.50 -6.42
CA PHE A 188 -0.27 9.83 -5.89
C PHE A 188 1.22 10.13 -6.05
N ASN A 189 1.52 11.20 -6.77
CA ASN A 189 2.88 11.66 -7.03
C ASN A 189 3.27 12.79 -6.10
N ASN A 190 4.56 13.03 -5.93
CA ASN A 190 5.13 14.07 -5.07
C ASN A 190 4.57 14.03 -3.63
N ILE A 191 4.35 12.82 -3.11
CA ILE A 191 3.76 12.66 -1.77
C ILE A 191 4.72 13.10 -0.67
N ARG A 192 4.13 13.58 0.42
CA ARG A 192 4.81 13.88 1.68
C ARG A 192 4.18 13.06 2.79
N ALA A 193 4.99 12.38 3.58
CA ALA A 193 4.49 11.71 4.77
C ALA A 193 4.25 12.73 5.90
N SER A 194 3.26 12.49 6.74
CA SER A 194 2.94 13.31 7.91
C SER A 194 4.04 13.32 8.97
N ASN A 195 4.86 12.27 9.02
CA ASN A 195 5.91 12.07 10.00
C ASN A 195 6.96 11.09 9.48
N ASN A 196 8.12 11.04 10.14
CA ASN A 196 8.95 9.83 10.12
C ASN A 196 8.14 8.68 10.72
N PHE A 197 8.29 7.49 10.18
CA PHE A 197 7.46 6.36 10.57
C PHE A 197 8.26 5.07 10.64
N ASN A 198 7.86 4.20 11.55
CA ASN A 198 8.45 2.88 11.66
C ASN A 198 7.67 1.88 10.83
N VAL A 199 8.40 1.02 10.13
CA VAL A 199 7.85 -0.16 9.48
C VAL A 199 8.47 -1.41 10.07
N SER A 200 7.76 -2.52 10.02
CA SER A 200 8.33 -3.80 10.44
C SER A 200 8.09 -4.91 9.44
N ILE A 201 9.02 -5.86 9.44
CA ILE A 201 8.96 -7.13 8.74
C ILE A 201 8.81 -8.19 9.83
N THR A 202 7.80 -9.04 9.73
CA THR A 202 7.56 -10.15 10.65
C THR A 202 7.70 -11.45 9.90
N ALA A 203 8.77 -12.22 10.15
CA ALA A 203 9.02 -13.48 9.46
C ALA A 203 8.18 -14.66 9.99
N SER A 204 7.55 -14.49 11.14
CA SER A 204 6.63 -15.46 11.74
C SER A 204 5.69 -14.75 12.72
N ASN A 205 4.38 -14.91 12.53
CA ASN A 205 3.38 -14.28 13.39
C ASN A 205 3.14 -15.06 14.70
N ILE A 206 3.81 -16.20 14.89
CA ILE A 206 3.74 -17.01 16.11
C ILE A 206 4.99 -16.85 17.00
N ASP A 207 6.05 -16.19 16.52
CA ASP A 207 7.28 -15.94 17.28
C ASP A 207 7.56 -14.43 17.37
N SER A 208 7.50 -13.87 18.57
CA SER A 208 7.74 -12.44 18.80
C SER A 208 9.18 -12.00 18.47
N ASN A 209 10.14 -12.93 18.44
CA ASN A 209 11.53 -12.63 18.07
C ASN A 209 11.75 -12.60 16.56
N ALA A 210 10.74 -13.00 15.76
CA ALA A 210 10.82 -13.02 14.30
C ALA A 210 10.48 -11.66 13.65
N LYS A 211 10.46 -10.58 14.44
CA LYS A 211 10.11 -9.22 14.00
C LYS A 211 11.35 -8.33 13.91
N PHE A 212 11.52 -7.67 12.77
CA PHE A 212 12.53 -6.64 12.55
C PHE A 212 11.84 -5.31 12.29
N VAL A 213 12.24 -4.25 13.00
CA VAL A 213 11.68 -2.90 12.85
C VAL A 213 12.72 -1.98 12.24
N SER A 214 12.32 -1.20 11.23
CA SER A 214 13.13 -0.19 10.57
C SER A 214 12.45 1.17 10.67
N ASN A 215 13.21 2.18 11.09
CA ASN A 215 12.77 3.57 11.03
C ASN A 215 12.93 4.11 9.60
N ILE A 216 11.89 4.74 9.07
CA ILE A 216 11.88 5.42 7.78
C ILE A 216 11.89 6.92 8.02
N MET A 217 13.03 7.53 7.68
CA MET A 217 13.23 8.97 7.71
C MET A 217 12.56 9.61 6.49
N ALA A 218 11.24 9.72 6.52
CA ALA A 218 10.48 10.27 5.40
C ALA A 218 10.87 11.73 5.13
N ASN A 219 10.76 12.16 3.87
CA ASN A 219 10.91 13.56 3.49
C ASN A 219 9.78 14.40 4.09
N ASN A 220 9.89 14.68 5.39
CA ASN A 220 9.06 15.64 6.08
C ASN A 220 9.42 16.99 5.46
N SER A 221 8.48 17.60 4.75
CA SER A 221 8.61 19.01 4.48
C SER A 221 8.65 19.72 5.84
N ALA A 222 9.84 20.08 6.28
CA ALA A 222 9.99 21.34 6.98
C ALA A 222 9.49 22.43 6.01
N ALA A 223 8.19 22.67 6.07
CA ALA A 223 7.53 23.80 5.43
C ALA A 223 6.61 24.41 6.48
N GLY A 224 7.11 25.47 7.14
CA GLY A 224 6.31 26.47 7.82
C GLY A 224 6.14 26.32 9.33
N ALA A 225 7.12 26.80 10.09
CA ALA A 225 6.82 27.86 11.05
C ALA A 225 7.33 29.17 10.43
#